data_AF-Q07P56-F1
#
_entry.id   AF-Q07P56-F1
#
_cell.length_a   1.000
_cell.length_b   1.000
_cell.length_c   1.000
_cell.angle_alpha   90.00
_cell.angle_beta   90.00
_cell.angle_gamma   90.00
#
_symmetry.space_group_name_H-M   'P 1'
#
loop_
_entity.id
_entity.type
_entity.pdbx_description
1 polymer ?
#
loop_
_entity_poly.entity_id
_entity_poly.type
_entity_poly.pdbx_seq_one_letter_code
_entity_poly.pdbx_strand_id
1 'polypeptide(L)'
;MSGDGTRNQSRSNDSLGLSAENIATYRGLVRNSVMIEALSGRPGFPPFQGLSWDYFLDDVQMEARAARIKMRDLTVGSICDTIDELPPTAVVRLLAARFVYFSPLNPENEKHADYLLQPLDAATKKQMRQRRHAVHAIQDAENKQEEARKAAAAQDAALESQYWQCPHVALSTEPEDFLRWIKVQTPDTWHVIVQNWDYNSAYRDDVIEWVLDQPNCDVGTASQFFFTAAIGLADEDPEKLSSGYRRKWQLMKHVAENWQRGFYVRNELKHEVEPSDVRCYDELVARREAAGRPLPWKVPGREARRFGSRLPNSEYCYEPGHLTLTFAAWKRHRERSGCCKDFPHCCKG
;
A
#
# COMPACT_ATOMS: atom_id res chain seq x y z
N MET A 1 76.77 43.55 23.15
CA MET A 1 76.49 43.38 21.71
C MET A 1 76.09 41.92 21.53
N SER A 2 74.79 41.65 21.61
CA SER A 2 73.88 41.48 20.46
C SER A 2 73.98 40.06 19.93
N GLY A 3 72.94 39.25 19.88
CA GLY A 3 71.53 39.49 20.16
C GLY A 3 70.80 38.17 19.93
N ASP A 4 69.90 37.88 20.84
CA ASP A 4 69.01 36.74 20.89
C ASP A 4 68.08 36.71 19.65
N GLY A 5 67.82 35.51 19.15
CA GLY A 5 67.14 35.28 17.87
C GLY A 5 66.14 34.13 17.96
N THR A 6 65.32 34.14 19.02
CA THR A 6 64.19 33.26 19.27
C THR A 6 63.19 33.40 18.10
N ARG A 7 63.32 32.51 17.11
CA ARG A 7 62.38 32.40 16.00
C ARG A 7 61.11 31.73 16.54
N ASN A 8 60.26 32.58 17.11
CA ASN A 8 58.92 32.27 17.56
C ASN A 8 58.11 31.80 16.35
N GLN A 9 58.09 30.49 16.09
CA GLN A 9 57.09 29.87 15.24
C GLN A 9 55.75 30.03 15.97
N SER A 10 55.10 31.15 15.72
CA SER A 10 53.66 31.27 15.90
C SER A 10 53.03 30.21 15.01
N ARG A 11 52.75 29.04 15.60
CA ARG A 11 51.65 28.17 15.17
C ARG A 11 50.39 29.03 15.27
N SER A 12 50.13 29.74 14.16
CA SER A 12 48.83 30.27 13.82
C SER A 12 47.83 29.15 14.05
N ASN A 13 46.92 29.36 15.00
CA ASN A 13 45.72 28.57 15.13
C ASN A 13 45.00 28.62 13.77
N ASP A 14 45.15 27.57 12.96
CA ASP A 14 44.29 27.30 11.80
C ASP A 14 42.88 27.01 12.34
N SER A 15 42.17 28.09 12.66
CA SER A 15 40.78 28.07 13.10
C SER A 15 39.88 27.78 11.90
N LEU A 16 39.81 26.52 11.47
CA LEU A 16 38.86 26.02 10.45
C LEU A 16 38.63 26.95 9.24
N GLY A 17 39.70 27.63 8.82
CA GLY A 17 39.75 28.57 7.70
C GLY A 17 38.47 29.38 7.50
N LEU A 18 38.24 30.43 8.30
CA LEU A 18 37.19 31.44 8.06
C LEU A 18 37.50 32.34 6.84
N SER A 19 38.17 31.82 5.82
CA SER A 19 38.36 32.53 4.55
C SER A 19 37.01 32.66 3.84
N ALA A 20 36.82 33.74 3.10
CA ALA A 20 35.59 33.95 2.33
C ALA A 20 35.29 32.78 1.38
N GLU A 21 36.34 32.17 0.82
CA GLU A 21 36.25 31.01 -0.08
C GLU A 21 35.73 29.74 0.64
N ASN A 22 36.26 29.44 1.84
CA ASN A 22 35.80 28.29 2.62
C ASN A 22 34.36 28.48 3.10
N ILE A 23 33.99 29.69 3.51
CA ILE A 23 32.62 30.00 3.93
C ILE A 23 31.64 29.87 2.77
N ALA A 24 31.99 30.36 1.58
CA ALA A 24 31.19 30.17 0.38
C ALA A 24 31.01 28.67 0.05
N THR A 25 32.08 27.88 0.19
CA THR A 25 32.05 26.43 0.01
C THR A 25 31.11 25.75 1.02
N TYR A 26 31.25 26.06 2.32
CA TYR A 26 30.42 25.49 3.38
C TYR A 26 28.95 25.84 3.19
N ARG A 27 28.64 27.09 2.85
CA ARG A 27 27.28 27.54 2.53
C ARG A 27 26.70 26.74 1.36
N GLY A 28 27.48 26.56 0.30
CA GLY A 28 27.12 25.73 -0.84
C GLY A 28 26.80 24.28 -0.44
N LEU A 29 27.61 23.65 0.41
CA LEU A 29 27.38 22.28 0.89
C LEU A 29 26.10 22.15 1.73
N VAL A 30 25.87 23.07 2.65
CA VAL A 30 24.67 23.10 3.51
C VAL A 30 23.43 23.29 2.65
N ARG A 31 23.45 24.27 1.73
CA ARG A 31 22.35 24.55 0.80
C ARG A 31 22.07 23.38 -0.14
N ASN A 32 23.11 22.79 -0.73
CA ASN A 32 22.96 21.66 -1.64
C ASN A 32 22.36 20.44 -0.94
N SER A 33 22.67 20.22 0.34
CA SER A 33 22.07 19.14 1.13
C SER A 33 20.56 19.33 1.26
N VAL A 34 20.09 20.55 1.52
CA VAL A 34 18.65 20.89 1.58
C VAL A 34 17.98 20.65 0.22
N MET A 35 18.62 21.08 -0.87
CA MET A 35 18.09 20.91 -2.23
C MET A 35 18.02 19.44 -2.65
N ILE A 36 19.06 18.64 -2.38
CA ILE A 36 19.11 17.22 -2.75
C ILE A 36 18.01 16.45 -2.04
N GLU A 37 17.81 16.69 -0.74
CA GLU A 37 16.74 16.03 0.02
C GLU A 37 15.36 16.38 -0.54
N ALA A 38 15.12 17.67 -0.82
CA ALA A 38 13.87 18.13 -1.37
C ALA A 38 13.52 17.47 -2.72
N LEU A 39 14.54 17.20 -3.56
CA LEU A 39 14.39 16.52 -4.84
C LEU A 39 14.27 14.99 -4.70
N SER A 40 14.75 14.43 -3.59
CA SER A 40 14.70 12.99 -3.31
C SER A 40 13.39 12.54 -2.66
N GLY A 41 12.52 13.49 -2.30
CA GLY A 41 11.21 13.21 -1.72
C GLY A 41 10.31 12.37 -2.64
N ARG A 42 9.67 11.34 -2.08
CA ARG A 42 8.68 10.53 -2.81
C ARG A 42 7.45 11.40 -3.13
N PRO A 43 6.82 11.26 -4.31
CA PRO A 43 5.56 11.94 -4.61
C PRO A 43 4.51 11.70 -3.52
N GLY A 44 3.94 12.77 -2.97
CA GLY A 44 2.91 12.70 -1.91
C GLY A 44 3.43 12.74 -0.47
N PHE A 45 4.73 12.86 -0.24
CA PHE A 45 5.33 12.96 1.08
C PHE A 45 6.01 14.33 1.30
N PRO A 46 5.94 14.92 2.51
CA PRO A 46 6.62 16.18 2.79
C PRO A 46 8.14 15.99 2.67
N PRO A 47 8.88 16.98 2.11
CA PRO A 47 10.34 16.96 2.11
C PRO A 47 10.86 17.09 3.55
N PHE A 48 12.06 16.57 3.82
CA PHE A 48 12.73 16.60 5.13
C PHE A 48 12.05 15.73 6.19
N GLN A 49 12.23 14.41 6.11
CA GLN A 49 11.66 13.47 7.08
C GLN A 49 12.69 12.96 8.08
N GLY A 50 12.24 12.79 9.33
CA GLY A 50 13.02 12.17 10.39
C GLY A 50 13.74 13.16 11.28
N LEU A 51 14.12 12.67 12.47
CA LEU A 51 14.60 13.52 13.58
C LEU A 51 15.87 14.31 13.24
N SER A 52 16.74 13.80 12.35
CA SER A 52 17.93 14.52 11.88
C SER A 52 17.57 15.82 11.17
N TRP A 53 16.52 15.79 10.34
CA TRP A 53 16.03 16.96 9.63
C TRP A 53 15.28 17.91 10.56
N ASP A 54 14.48 17.40 11.49
CA ASP A 54 13.81 18.23 12.50
C ASP A 54 14.82 19.06 13.32
N TYR A 55 15.89 18.42 13.79
CA TYR A 55 16.95 19.12 14.52
C TYR A 55 17.76 20.07 13.65
N PHE A 56 18.04 19.70 12.41
CA PHE A 56 18.76 20.58 11.48
C PHE A 56 17.95 21.83 11.14
N LEU A 57 16.65 21.69 10.87
CA LEU A 57 15.76 22.82 10.58
C LEU A 57 15.54 23.70 11.81
N ASP A 58 15.47 23.13 13.01
CA ASP A 58 15.45 23.89 14.26
C ASP A 58 16.73 24.72 14.43
N ASP A 59 17.91 24.17 14.09
CA ASP A 59 19.17 24.91 14.08
C ASP A 59 19.17 26.05 13.04
N VAL A 60 18.64 25.82 11.83
CA VAL A 60 18.49 26.89 10.82
C VAL A 60 17.62 28.02 11.36
N GLN A 61 16.48 27.70 11.98
CA GLN A 61 15.59 28.70 12.56
C GLN A 61 16.23 29.46 13.72
N MET A 62 16.95 28.75 14.60
CA MET A 62 17.65 29.34 15.73
C MET A 62 18.72 30.33 15.26
N GLU A 63 19.53 29.95 14.27
CA GLU A 63 20.56 30.82 13.68
C GLU A 63 19.94 32.03 12.97
N ALA A 64 18.83 31.85 12.24
CA ALA A 64 18.11 32.94 11.59
C ALA A 64 17.57 33.95 12.62
N ARG A 65 16.96 33.47 13.71
CA ARG A 65 16.48 34.34 14.81
C ARG A 65 17.63 35.10 15.46
N ALA A 66 18.76 34.45 15.73
CA ALA A 66 19.95 35.08 16.29
C ALA A 66 20.51 36.18 15.38
N ALA A 67 20.50 35.96 14.07
CA ALA A 67 20.92 36.92 13.05
C ALA A 67 19.85 37.97 12.70
N ARG A 68 18.64 37.88 13.28
CA ARG A 68 17.46 38.71 12.96
C ARG A 68 17.03 38.60 11.49
N ILE A 69 17.27 37.46 10.86
CA ILE A 69 16.80 37.13 9.51
C ILE A 69 15.39 36.57 9.61
N LYS A 70 14.46 37.12 8.84
CA LYS A 70 13.06 36.69 8.84
C LYS A 70 12.86 35.55 7.85
N MET A 71 12.87 34.32 8.36
CA MET A 71 12.47 33.13 7.61
C MET A 71 10.96 33.19 7.31
N ARG A 72 10.56 33.00 6.05
CA ARG A 72 9.16 33.18 5.61
C ARG A 72 8.29 31.98 5.99
N ASP A 73 8.79 30.80 5.67
CA ASP A 73 8.18 29.50 5.93
C ASP A 73 9.25 28.39 5.92
N LEU A 74 8.84 27.13 6.03
CA LEU A 74 9.71 25.94 5.93
C LEU A 74 9.81 25.38 4.50
N THR A 75 9.55 26.20 3.47
CA THR A 75 9.79 25.76 2.10
C THR A 75 11.29 25.69 1.80
N VAL A 76 11.66 24.82 0.86
CA VAL A 76 13.03 24.63 0.38
C VAL A 76 13.68 25.96 -0.02
N GLY A 77 12.92 26.81 -0.74
CA GLY A 77 13.38 28.15 -1.15
C GLY A 77 13.66 29.05 0.05
N SER A 78 12.71 29.14 1.00
CA SER A 78 12.88 29.94 2.21
C SER A 78 14.05 29.48 3.07
N ILE A 79 14.28 28.16 3.18
CA ILE A 79 15.44 27.59 3.89
C ILE A 79 16.75 27.98 3.19
N CYS A 80 16.84 27.80 1.86
CA CYS A 80 18.04 28.14 1.08
C CYS A 80 18.36 29.64 1.15
N ASP A 81 17.36 30.50 0.93
CA ASP A 81 17.51 31.95 1.01
C ASP A 81 18.02 32.37 2.40
N THR A 82 17.46 31.76 3.46
CA THR A 82 17.89 32.01 4.84
C THR A 82 19.37 31.61 5.04
N ILE A 83 19.78 30.45 4.56
CA ILE A 83 21.18 29.98 4.64
C ILE A 83 22.14 30.93 3.91
N ASP A 84 21.72 31.50 2.79
CA ASP A 84 22.54 32.43 2.01
C ASP A 84 22.77 33.77 2.72
N GLU A 85 21.84 34.19 3.58
CA GLU A 85 21.93 35.41 4.38
C GLU A 85 22.66 35.23 5.72
N LEU A 86 22.86 33.98 6.19
CA LEU A 86 23.47 33.72 7.50
C LEU A 86 24.93 34.17 7.60
N PRO A 87 25.36 34.68 8.79
CA PRO A 87 26.74 35.07 9.02
C PRO A 87 27.69 33.85 8.97
N PRO A 88 28.98 34.03 8.66
CA PRO A 88 29.95 32.95 8.52
C PRO A 88 29.98 31.94 9.69
N THR A 89 29.87 32.42 10.92
CA THR A 89 29.87 31.57 12.12
C THR A 89 28.63 30.68 12.24
N ALA A 90 27.47 31.15 11.76
CA ALA A 90 26.25 30.35 11.69
C ALA A 90 26.38 29.26 10.62
N VAL A 91 26.97 29.59 9.46
CA VAL A 91 27.21 28.61 8.38
C VAL A 91 28.12 27.46 8.85
N VAL A 92 29.18 27.76 9.62
CA VAL A 92 30.06 26.73 10.20
C VAL A 92 29.30 25.83 11.18
N ARG A 93 28.40 26.39 12.00
CA ARG A 93 27.56 25.62 12.93
C ARG A 93 26.57 24.73 12.18
N LEU A 94 25.91 25.22 11.14
CA LEU A 94 24.99 24.42 10.32
C LEU A 94 25.73 23.31 9.56
N LEU A 95 26.95 23.57 9.09
CA LEU A 95 27.78 22.53 8.49
C LEU A 95 28.06 21.41 9.50
N ALA A 96 28.49 21.77 10.72
CA ALA A 96 28.71 20.80 11.78
C ALA A 96 27.42 20.03 12.11
N ALA A 97 26.29 20.71 12.28
CA ALA A 97 24.98 20.09 12.52
C ALA A 97 24.63 19.06 11.43
N ARG A 98 24.81 19.42 10.15
CA ARG A 98 24.57 18.51 9.02
C ARG A 98 25.46 17.27 9.08
N PHE A 99 26.72 17.37 9.42
CA PHE A 99 27.54 16.15 9.52
C PHE A 99 27.23 15.35 10.78
N VAL A 100 26.93 16.02 11.89
CA VAL A 100 26.70 15.39 13.19
C VAL A 100 25.36 14.66 13.25
N TYR A 101 24.29 15.17 12.63
CA TYR A 101 22.98 14.53 12.69
C TYR A 101 22.75 13.44 11.62
N PHE A 102 23.52 13.47 10.53
CA PHE A 102 23.26 12.60 9.37
C PHE A 102 24.34 11.54 9.14
N SER A 103 25.48 11.63 9.83
CA SER A 103 26.51 10.59 9.74
C SER A 103 26.12 9.38 10.59
N PRO A 104 26.23 8.14 10.08
CA PRO A 104 26.01 6.92 10.86
C PRO A 104 26.85 6.86 12.14
N LEU A 105 26.38 6.11 13.14
CA LEU A 105 27.14 5.86 14.36
C LEU A 105 28.22 4.80 14.10
N ASN A 106 29.47 5.23 13.91
CA ASN A 106 30.64 4.36 13.84
C ASN A 106 31.90 5.09 14.34
N PRO A 107 32.99 4.37 14.70
CA PRO A 107 34.17 4.98 15.31
C PRO A 107 34.86 6.06 14.46
N GLU A 108 34.79 5.96 13.14
CA GLU A 108 35.38 6.95 12.23
C GLU A 108 34.53 8.23 12.17
N ASN A 109 33.21 8.08 12.12
CA ASN A 109 32.26 9.18 12.13
C ASN A 109 32.20 9.90 13.48
N GLU A 110 32.43 9.20 14.59
CA GLU A 110 32.55 9.84 15.91
C GLU A 110 33.79 10.74 15.98
N LYS A 111 34.94 10.26 15.49
CA LYS A 111 36.15 11.09 15.40
C LYS A 111 35.95 12.29 14.48
N HIS A 112 35.21 12.12 13.38
CA HIS A 112 34.88 13.20 12.48
C HIS A 112 33.92 14.22 13.11
N ALA A 113 32.90 13.75 13.84
CA ALA A 113 32.00 14.60 14.61
C ALA A 113 32.78 15.40 15.67
N ASP A 114 33.69 14.76 16.40
CA ASP A 114 34.55 15.42 17.39
C ASP A 114 35.40 16.54 16.76
N TYR A 115 35.98 16.28 15.59
CA TYR A 115 36.75 17.25 14.82
C TYR A 115 35.90 18.45 14.40
N LEU A 116 34.71 18.21 13.83
CA LEU A 116 33.81 19.28 13.38
C LEU A 116 33.22 20.11 14.54
N LEU A 117 33.07 19.49 15.71
CA LEU A 117 32.59 20.16 16.91
C LEU A 117 33.69 20.98 17.58
N GLN A 118 34.98 20.66 17.41
CA GLN A 118 36.12 21.34 18.06
C GLN A 118 36.07 22.87 18.12
N PRO A 119 35.73 23.63 17.06
CA PRO A 119 35.70 25.11 17.09
C PRO A 119 34.54 25.69 17.89
N LEU A 120 33.51 24.90 18.22
CA LEU A 120 32.27 25.40 18.79
C LEU A 120 32.39 25.60 20.30
N ASP A 121 31.52 26.43 20.87
CA ASP A 121 31.43 26.60 22.32
C ASP A 121 30.89 25.33 23.00
N ALA A 122 31.12 25.21 24.30
CA ALA A 122 30.78 24.00 25.07
C ALA A 122 29.27 23.70 25.09
N ALA A 123 28.41 24.72 25.05
CA ALA A 123 26.97 24.53 25.08
C ALA A 123 26.47 23.97 23.74
N THR A 124 26.91 24.57 22.62
CA THR A 124 26.59 24.09 21.27
C THR A 124 27.09 22.65 21.05
N LYS A 125 28.33 22.34 21.46
CA LYS A 125 28.88 20.97 21.40
C LYS A 125 28.00 19.98 22.13
N LYS A 126 27.60 20.31 23.37
CA LYS A 126 26.77 19.44 24.20
C LYS A 126 25.40 19.20 23.56
N GLN A 127 24.74 20.25 23.08
CA GLN A 127 23.45 20.17 22.42
C GLN A 127 23.51 19.28 21.17
N MET A 128 24.50 19.49 20.30
CA MET A 128 24.65 18.72 19.07
C MET A 128 24.92 17.23 19.35
N ARG A 129 25.71 16.90 20.39
CA ARG A 129 25.91 15.50 20.81
C ARG A 129 24.62 14.87 21.34
N GLN A 130 23.87 15.58 22.18
CA GLN A 130 22.59 15.09 22.70
C GLN A 130 21.62 14.78 21.56
N ARG A 131 21.53 15.67 20.57
CA ARG A 131 20.70 15.48 19.38
C ARG A 131 21.18 14.31 18.52
N ARG A 132 22.49 14.17 18.28
CA ARG A 132 23.06 13.00 17.59
C ARG A 132 22.71 11.69 18.30
N HIS A 133 22.84 11.62 19.62
CA HIS A 133 22.46 10.44 20.38
C HIS A 133 20.96 10.14 20.29
N ALA A 134 20.09 11.17 20.32
CA ALA A 134 18.66 10.99 20.16
C ALA A 134 18.29 10.46 18.76
N VAL A 135 18.90 11.01 17.70
CA VAL A 135 18.75 10.52 16.32
C VAL A 135 19.09 9.03 16.23
N HIS A 136 20.27 8.64 16.73
CA HIS A 136 20.70 7.25 16.64
C HIS A 136 19.86 6.31 17.52
N ALA A 137 19.41 6.76 18.70
CA ALA A 137 18.53 5.97 19.55
C ALA A 137 17.18 5.66 18.89
N ILE A 138 16.60 6.65 18.18
CA ILE A 138 15.36 6.43 17.41
C ILE A 138 15.63 5.49 16.24
N GLN A 139 16.69 5.73 15.46
CA GLN A 139 17.03 4.86 14.33
C GLN A 139 17.27 3.41 14.77
N ASP A 140 17.94 3.19 15.90
CA ASP A 140 18.17 1.87 16.46
C ASP A 140 16.86 1.20 16.93
N ALA A 141 15.94 1.98 17.50
CA ALA A 141 14.62 1.48 17.90
C ALA A 141 13.78 1.08 16.68
N GLU A 142 13.76 1.91 15.64
CA GLU A 142 13.08 1.64 14.37
C GLU A 142 13.67 0.41 13.67
N ASN A 143 15.01 0.31 13.61
CA ASN A 143 15.70 -0.85 13.05
C ASN A 143 15.34 -2.13 13.80
N LYS A 144 15.35 -2.10 15.15
CA LYS A 144 14.94 -3.24 15.97
C LYS A 144 13.48 -3.62 15.76
N GLN A 145 12.60 -2.63 15.64
CA GLN A 145 11.19 -2.88 15.35
C GLN A 145 11.01 -3.52 13.97
N GLU A 146 11.74 -3.04 12.96
CA GLU A 146 11.71 -3.58 11.62
C GLU A 146 12.29 -5.00 11.56
N GLU A 147 13.39 -5.27 12.27
CA GLU A 147 13.95 -6.61 12.44
C GLU A 147 12.97 -7.55 13.13
N ALA A 148 12.30 -7.10 14.20
CA ALA A 148 11.27 -7.87 14.87
C ALA A 148 10.07 -8.16 13.95
N ARG A 149 9.65 -7.18 13.15
CA ARG A 149 8.58 -7.34 12.15
C ARG A 149 8.98 -8.34 11.06
N LYS A 150 10.20 -8.22 10.53
CA LYS A 150 10.77 -9.18 9.56
C LYS A 150 10.88 -10.57 10.15
N ALA A 151 11.35 -10.71 11.40
CA ALA A 151 11.44 -11.99 12.09
C ALA A 151 10.06 -12.62 12.31
N ALA A 152 9.07 -11.83 12.72
CA ALA A 152 7.68 -12.29 12.87
C ALA A 152 7.07 -12.73 11.52
N ALA A 153 7.39 -12.03 10.43
CA ALA A 153 6.92 -12.37 9.09
C ALA A 153 7.72 -13.48 8.40
N ALA A 154 8.95 -13.77 8.85
CA ALA A 154 9.84 -14.72 8.19
C ALA A 154 9.27 -16.15 8.15
N GLN A 155 8.58 -16.54 9.23
CA GLN A 155 7.90 -17.84 9.28
C GLN A 155 6.78 -17.92 8.23
N ASP A 156 5.99 -16.85 8.09
CA ASP A 156 4.89 -16.79 7.12
C ASP A 156 5.41 -16.73 5.69
N ALA A 157 6.49 -15.99 5.42
CA ALA A 157 7.13 -15.96 4.11
C ALA A 157 7.69 -17.33 3.70
N ALA A 158 8.31 -18.06 4.64
CA ALA A 158 8.79 -19.42 4.39
C ALA A 158 7.64 -20.41 4.13
N LEU A 159 6.50 -20.23 4.80
CA LEU A 159 5.29 -21.01 4.56
C LEU A 159 4.63 -20.65 3.23
N GLU A 160 4.61 -19.38 2.85
CA GLU A 160 4.03 -18.89 1.60
C GLU A 160 4.78 -19.43 0.38
N SER A 161 6.12 -19.49 0.44
CA SER A 161 6.91 -20.15 -0.61
C SER A 161 6.53 -21.63 -0.80
N GLN A 162 6.20 -22.32 0.30
CA GLN A 162 5.78 -23.73 0.25
C GLN A 162 4.34 -23.89 -0.20
N TYR A 163 3.46 -22.92 0.10
CA TYR A 163 2.08 -22.88 -0.37
C TYR A 163 2.03 -22.85 -1.90
N TRP A 164 2.80 -21.96 -2.54
CA TRP A 164 2.83 -21.84 -4.01
C TRP A 164 3.37 -23.08 -4.72
N GLN A 165 4.18 -23.88 -4.04
CA GLN A 165 4.72 -25.14 -4.57
C GLN A 165 3.84 -26.36 -4.26
N CYS A 166 2.78 -26.21 -3.48
CA CYS A 166 1.99 -27.33 -3.00
C CYS A 166 0.96 -27.76 -4.07
N PRO A 167 1.08 -28.97 -4.64
CA PRO A 167 0.15 -29.45 -5.69
C PRO A 167 -1.29 -29.66 -5.16
N HIS A 168 -1.46 -29.68 -3.84
CA HIS A 168 -2.75 -29.89 -3.16
C HIS A 168 -3.50 -28.59 -2.87
N VAL A 169 -2.91 -27.44 -3.21
CA VAL A 169 -3.59 -26.15 -3.12
C VAL A 169 -4.64 -26.02 -4.22
N ALA A 170 -4.36 -26.55 -5.41
CA ALA A 170 -5.29 -26.61 -6.52
C ALA A 170 -6.31 -27.74 -6.30
N LEU A 171 -7.58 -27.43 -6.53
CA LEU A 171 -8.68 -28.39 -6.50
C LEU A 171 -9.07 -28.79 -7.91
N SER A 172 -9.73 -29.96 -8.06
CA SER A 172 -10.26 -30.40 -9.35
C SER A 172 -11.21 -29.36 -9.92
N THR A 173 -11.00 -29.07 -11.19
CA THR A 173 -11.70 -28.08 -11.98
C THR A 173 -12.49 -28.73 -13.12
N GLU A 174 -12.78 -30.04 -13.07
CA GLU A 174 -13.67 -30.62 -14.08
C GLU A 174 -15.14 -30.28 -13.78
N PRO A 175 -16.01 -30.07 -14.79
CA PRO A 175 -17.39 -29.62 -14.57
C PRO A 175 -18.18 -30.49 -13.58
N GLU A 176 -18.13 -31.82 -13.72
CA GLU A 176 -18.87 -32.75 -12.87
C GLU A 176 -18.38 -32.74 -11.42
N ASP A 177 -17.06 -32.72 -11.24
CA ASP A 177 -16.43 -32.68 -9.91
C ASP A 177 -16.69 -31.36 -9.22
N PHE A 178 -16.58 -30.26 -9.97
CA PHE A 178 -16.78 -28.92 -9.43
C PHE A 178 -18.23 -28.67 -9.04
N LEU A 179 -19.20 -29.11 -9.87
CA LEU A 179 -20.62 -29.02 -9.53
C LEU A 179 -20.97 -29.89 -8.31
N ARG A 180 -20.36 -31.08 -8.17
CA ARG A 180 -20.53 -31.89 -6.96
C ARG A 180 -19.92 -31.20 -5.74
N TRP A 181 -18.74 -30.59 -5.90
CA TRP A 181 -18.05 -29.90 -4.82
C TRP A 181 -18.80 -28.65 -4.36
N ILE A 182 -19.26 -27.77 -5.27
CA ILE A 182 -19.93 -26.50 -4.92
C ILE A 182 -21.23 -26.75 -4.13
N LYS A 183 -21.91 -27.87 -4.39
CA LYS A 183 -23.15 -28.29 -3.74
C LYS A 183 -23.04 -28.47 -2.23
N VAL A 184 -21.84 -28.76 -1.73
CA VAL A 184 -21.59 -28.94 -0.28
C VAL A 184 -20.92 -27.72 0.35
N GLN A 185 -20.74 -26.63 -0.41
CA GLN A 185 -20.10 -25.40 0.07
C GLN A 185 -21.08 -24.41 0.69
N THR A 186 -20.51 -23.38 1.31
CA THR A 186 -21.27 -22.31 1.95
C THR A 186 -21.59 -21.18 0.96
N PRO A 187 -22.60 -20.33 1.26
CA PRO A 187 -22.89 -19.14 0.46
C PRO A 187 -21.73 -18.16 0.33
N ASP A 188 -20.83 -18.10 1.31
CA ASP A 188 -19.61 -17.30 1.25
C ASP A 188 -18.65 -17.83 0.19
N THR A 189 -18.48 -19.16 0.10
CA THR A 189 -17.71 -19.80 -0.97
C THR A 189 -18.35 -19.55 -2.32
N TRP A 190 -19.67 -19.68 -2.44
CA TRP A 190 -20.39 -19.42 -3.69
C TRP A 190 -20.17 -18.00 -4.18
N HIS A 191 -20.19 -17.03 -3.27
CA HIS A 191 -19.91 -15.63 -3.60
C HIS A 191 -18.52 -15.45 -4.21
N VAL A 192 -17.49 -16.05 -3.62
CA VAL A 192 -16.11 -15.98 -4.16
C VAL A 192 -16.02 -16.54 -5.58
N ILE A 193 -16.74 -17.63 -5.87
CA ILE A 193 -16.79 -18.20 -7.23
C ILE A 193 -17.46 -17.23 -8.21
N VAL A 194 -18.63 -16.71 -7.86
CA VAL A 194 -19.41 -15.80 -8.73
C VAL A 194 -18.65 -14.48 -8.98
N GLN A 195 -17.96 -13.98 -7.96
CA GLN A 195 -17.20 -12.74 -8.02
C GLN A 195 -16.05 -12.81 -9.04
N ASN A 196 -15.33 -13.93 -9.06
CA ASN A 196 -14.16 -14.13 -9.93
C ASN A 196 -14.47 -15.01 -11.15
N TRP A 197 -15.76 -15.15 -11.49
CA TRP A 197 -16.20 -15.97 -12.59
C TRP A 197 -15.69 -15.46 -13.94
N ASP A 198 -15.37 -16.37 -14.86
CA ASP A 198 -15.08 -16.00 -16.24
C ASP A 198 -16.39 -15.75 -17.02
N TYR A 199 -16.86 -14.51 -16.99
CA TYR A 199 -18.07 -14.09 -17.71
C TYR A 199 -17.94 -14.15 -19.26
N ASN A 200 -16.75 -14.39 -19.80
CA ASN A 200 -16.54 -14.53 -21.25
C ASN A 200 -16.54 -15.99 -21.72
N SER A 201 -16.36 -16.93 -20.80
CA SER A 201 -16.37 -18.36 -21.12
C SER A 201 -17.76 -18.97 -20.94
N ALA A 202 -18.18 -19.86 -21.85
CA ALA A 202 -19.37 -20.69 -21.65
C ALA A 202 -19.09 -21.90 -20.74
N TYR A 203 -17.83 -22.06 -20.33
CA TYR A 203 -17.39 -23.14 -19.47
C TYR A 203 -18.02 -22.96 -18.08
N ARG A 204 -18.81 -23.95 -17.68
CA ARG A 204 -19.41 -24.11 -16.34
C ARG A 204 -20.53 -23.15 -15.93
N ASP A 205 -21.24 -22.55 -16.89
CA ASP A 205 -22.44 -21.74 -16.59
C ASP A 205 -23.48 -22.52 -15.74
N ASP A 206 -23.50 -23.86 -15.80
CA ASP A 206 -24.33 -24.73 -14.96
C ASP A 206 -24.06 -24.61 -13.46
N VAL A 207 -22.83 -24.28 -13.06
CA VAL A 207 -22.46 -24.03 -11.67
C VAL A 207 -23.09 -22.73 -11.19
N ILE A 208 -23.00 -21.67 -12.00
CA ILE A 208 -23.54 -20.36 -11.66
C ILE A 208 -25.08 -20.41 -11.63
N GLU A 209 -25.69 -21.10 -12.60
CA GLU A 209 -27.14 -21.39 -12.58
C GLU A 209 -27.53 -22.08 -11.28
N TRP A 210 -26.83 -23.15 -10.91
CA TRP A 210 -27.12 -23.87 -9.68
C TRP A 210 -27.00 -22.97 -8.44
N VAL A 211 -25.92 -22.17 -8.32
CA VAL A 211 -25.72 -21.24 -7.19
C VAL A 211 -26.86 -20.23 -7.07
N LEU A 212 -27.27 -19.63 -8.20
CA LEU A 212 -28.30 -18.59 -8.24
C LEU A 212 -29.71 -19.12 -7.94
N ASP A 213 -29.90 -20.44 -8.03
CA ASP A 213 -31.13 -21.16 -7.67
C ASP A 213 -31.18 -21.65 -6.23
N GLN A 214 -30.13 -21.44 -5.43
CA GLN A 214 -30.15 -21.89 -4.04
C GLN A 214 -30.96 -20.95 -3.15
N PRO A 215 -31.82 -21.47 -2.25
CA PRO A 215 -32.69 -20.65 -1.40
C PRO A 215 -31.93 -19.79 -0.38
N ASN A 216 -30.67 -20.13 -0.10
CA ASN A 216 -29.75 -19.40 0.77
C ASN A 216 -28.71 -18.59 0.00
N CYS A 217 -28.89 -18.42 -1.33
CA CYS A 217 -28.09 -17.49 -2.11
C CYS A 217 -28.32 -16.05 -1.63
N ASP A 218 -27.21 -15.33 -1.43
CA ASP A 218 -27.25 -13.94 -0.97
C ASP A 218 -27.55 -12.99 -2.14
N VAL A 219 -28.35 -11.95 -1.89
CA VAL A 219 -28.67 -10.96 -2.93
C VAL A 219 -27.41 -10.25 -3.44
N GLY A 220 -26.39 -10.07 -2.61
CA GLY A 220 -25.08 -9.54 -3.04
C GLY A 220 -24.42 -10.45 -4.09
N THR A 221 -24.49 -11.77 -3.91
CA THR A 221 -24.01 -12.76 -4.90
C THR A 221 -24.80 -12.70 -6.20
N ALA A 222 -26.13 -12.67 -6.12
CA ALA A 222 -26.98 -12.56 -7.31
C ALA A 222 -26.76 -11.23 -8.07
N SER A 223 -26.53 -10.15 -7.33
CA SER A 223 -26.25 -8.81 -7.87
C SER A 223 -24.91 -8.74 -8.58
N GLN A 224 -23.88 -9.37 -8.00
CA GLN A 224 -22.57 -9.50 -8.63
C GLN A 224 -22.72 -10.10 -10.03
N PHE A 225 -23.37 -11.26 -10.14
CA PHE A 225 -23.62 -11.88 -11.44
C PHE A 225 -24.41 -10.96 -12.37
N PHE A 226 -25.54 -10.44 -11.89
CA PHE A 226 -26.48 -9.69 -12.71
C PHE A 226 -25.84 -8.44 -13.33
N PHE A 227 -25.19 -7.59 -12.54
CA PHE A 227 -24.64 -6.34 -13.05
C PHE A 227 -23.41 -6.57 -13.92
N THR A 228 -22.53 -7.52 -13.57
CA THR A 228 -21.38 -7.85 -14.42
C THR A 228 -21.83 -8.35 -15.80
N ALA A 229 -22.82 -9.25 -15.86
CA ALA A 229 -23.37 -9.73 -17.13
C ALA A 229 -24.12 -8.62 -17.89
N ALA A 230 -24.81 -7.72 -17.18
CA ALA A 230 -25.62 -6.68 -17.79
C ALA A 230 -24.83 -5.66 -18.62
N ILE A 231 -23.58 -5.36 -18.24
CA ILE A 231 -22.72 -4.39 -18.95
C ILE A 231 -22.59 -4.75 -20.43
N GLY A 232 -22.46 -6.05 -20.73
CA GLY A 232 -22.26 -6.53 -22.11
C GLY A 232 -23.51 -7.10 -22.78
N LEU A 233 -24.53 -7.52 -22.02
CA LEU A 233 -25.64 -8.31 -22.56
C LEU A 233 -27.02 -7.65 -22.48
N ALA A 234 -27.21 -6.65 -21.61
CA ALA A 234 -28.56 -6.12 -21.38
C ALA A 234 -29.15 -5.41 -22.60
N ASP A 235 -28.33 -4.78 -23.46
CA ASP A 235 -28.83 -4.08 -24.65
C ASP A 235 -29.00 -4.99 -25.89
N GLU A 236 -28.49 -6.21 -25.82
CA GLU A 236 -28.46 -7.13 -26.95
C GLU A 236 -29.80 -7.83 -27.17
N ASP A 237 -30.08 -8.15 -28.43
CA ASP A 237 -31.22 -8.99 -28.78
C ASP A 237 -30.84 -10.47 -28.57
N PRO A 238 -31.54 -11.23 -27.71
CA PRO A 238 -31.13 -12.60 -27.34
C PRO A 238 -31.04 -13.55 -28.53
N GLU A 239 -31.84 -13.33 -29.58
CA GLU A 239 -31.82 -14.12 -30.82
C GLU A 239 -30.54 -13.92 -31.65
N LYS A 240 -29.84 -12.78 -31.47
CA LYS A 240 -28.57 -12.48 -32.14
C LYS A 240 -27.35 -12.95 -31.36
N LEU A 241 -27.52 -13.24 -30.08
CA LEU A 241 -26.45 -13.75 -29.22
C LEU A 241 -26.05 -15.18 -29.61
N SER A 242 -24.77 -15.50 -29.46
CA SER A 242 -24.29 -16.89 -29.48
C SER A 242 -24.94 -17.70 -28.35
N SER A 243 -24.90 -19.03 -28.43
CA SER A 243 -25.53 -19.92 -27.45
C SER A 243 -25.09 -19.62 -26.00
N GLY A 244 -23.80 -19.41 -25.76
CA GLY A 244 -23.27 -19.10 -24.43
C GLY A 244 -23.74 -17.75 -23.88
N TYR A 245 -23.68 -16.69 -24.69
CA TYR A 245 -24.17 -15.37 -24.26
C TYR A 245 -25.69 -15.34 -24.10
N ARG A 246 -26.43 -16.07 -24.94
CA ARG A 246 -27.89 -16.23 -24.81
C ARG A 246 -28.25 -16.91 -23.49
N ARG A 247 -27.50 -17.93 -23.07
CA ARG A 247 -27.70 -18.60 -21.78
C ARG A 247 -27.51 -17.63 -20.62
N LYS A 248 -26.44 -16.82 -20.63
CA LYS A 248 -26.19 -15.79 -19.61
C LYS A 248 -27.28 -14.72 -19.58
N TRP A 249 -27.75 -14.28 -20.74
CA TRP A 249 -28.88 -13.36 -20.84
C TRP A 249 -30.15 -13.95 -20.22
N GLN A 250 -30.44 -15.23 -20.47
CA GLN A 250 -31.57 -15.94 -19.84
C GLN A 250 -31.39 -16.05 -18.32
N LEU A 251 -30.17 -16.32 -17.87
CA LEU A 251 -29.86 -16.38 -16.44
C LEU A 251 -30.00 -15.02 -15.76
N MET A 252 -29.63 -13.92 -16.42
CA MET A 252 -29.88 -12.57 -15.91
C MET A 252 -31.39 -12.31 -15.73
N LYS A 253 -32.19 -12.68 -16.72
CA LYS A 253 -33.65 -12.57 -16.64
C LYS A 253 -34.18 -13.35 -15.43
N HIS A 254 -33.71 -14.59 -15.27
CA HIS A 254 -34.08 -15.45 -14.15
C HIS A 254 -33.69 -14.86 -12.79
N VAL A 255 -32.48 -14.30 -12.66
CA VAL A 255 -32.05 -13.59 -11.44
C VAL A 255 -32.97 -12.40 -11.15
N ALA A 256 -33.32 -11.60 -12.15
CA ALA A 256 -34.21 -10.46 -11.95
C ALA A 256 -35.62 -10.91 -11.49
N GLU A 257 -36.17 -11.98 -12.08
CA GLU A 257 -37.45 -12.55 -11.67
C GLU A 257 -37.40 -13.10 -10.22
N ASN A 258 -36.32 -13.80 -9.86
CA ASN A 258 -36.06 -14.26 -8.49
C ASN A 258 -35.98 -13.10 -7.50
N TRP A 259 -35.30 -12.03 -7.89
CA TRP A 259 -35.16 -10.85 -7.05
C TRP A 259 -36.50 -10.15 -6.81
N GLN A 260 -37.30 -9.96 -7.86
CA GLN A 260 -38.63 -9.34 -7.76
C GLN A 260 -39.57 -10.12 -6.83
N ARG A 261 -39.55 -11.45 -6.88
CA ARG A 261 -40.40 -12.30 -6.04
C ARG A 261 -39.87 -12.48 -4.61
N GLY A 262 -38.77 -11.81 -4.25
CA GLY A 262 -38.18 -11.88 -2.91
C GLY A 262 -37.48 -13.21 -2.60
N PHE A 263 -36.98 -13.93 -3.62
CA PHE A 263 -36.31 -15.22 -3.43
C PHE A 263 -34.99 -15.08 -2.65
N TYR A 264 -34.22 -14.02 -2.89
CA TYR A 264 -32.96 -13.76 -2.20
C TYR A 264 -33.20 -13.10 -0.85
N VAL A 265 -33.42 -13.92 0.19
CA VAL A 265 -33.75 -13.45 1.55
C VAL A 265 -32.53 -12.90 2.28
N ARG A 266 -31.33 -13.42 1.99
CA ARG A 266 -30.08 -12.99 2.62
C ARG A 266 -29.48 -11.78 1.93
N ASN A 267 -28.93 -10.87 2.73
CA ASN A 267 -28.32 -9.63 2.27
C ASN A 267 -27.18 -9.19 3.19
N GLU A 268 -26.15 -10.02 3.24
CA GLU A 268 -24.98 -9.81 4.09
C GLU A 268 -23.75 -9.46 3.27
N LEU A 269 -23.62 -10.05 2.08
CA LEU A 269 -22.38 -10.03 1.31
C LEU A 269 -22.26 -8.78 0.46
N LYS A 270 -21.07 -8.19 0.48
CA LYS A 270 -20.70 -7.07 -0.38
C LYS A 270 -20.37 -7.59 -1.77
N HIS A 271 -21.04 -7.08 -2.82
CA HIS A 271 -20.59 -7.28 -4.19
C HIS A 271 -19.46 -6.31 -4.57
N GLU A 272 -18.69 -6.63 -5.59
CA GLU A 272 -17.57 -5.82 -6.09
C GLU A 272 -17.88 -5.01 -7.34
N VAL A 273 -19.11 -5.12 -7.86
CA VAL A 273 -19.58 -4.27 -8.96
C VAL A 273 -19.38 -2.79 -8.61
N GLU A 274 -18.69 -2.07 -9.49
CA GLU A 274 -18.39 -0.66 -9.27
C GLU A 274 -19.67 0.19 -9.36
N PRO A 275 -19.78 1.30 -8.59
CA PRO A 275 -20.93 2.19 -8.68
C PRO A 275 -21.18 2.73 -10.11
N SER A 276 -20.14 2.83 -10.93
CA SER A 276 -20.24 3.20 -12.36
C SER A 276 -21.00 2.16 -13.19
N ASP A 277 -20.85 0.88 -12.88
CA ASP A 277 -21.46 -0.21 -13.65
C ASP A 277 -22.95 -0.30 -13.38
N VAL A 278 -23.33 -0.15 -12.10
CA VAL A 278 -24.73 -0.06 -11.68
C VAL A 278 -25.41 1.15 -12.34
N ARG A 279 -24.71 2.29 -12.40
CA ARG A 279 -25.20 3.48 -13.11
C ARG A 279 -25.34 3.25 -14.61
N CYS A 280 -24.36 2.60 -15.25
CA CYS A 280 -24.42 2.26 -16.67
C CYS A 280 -25.65 1.41 -16.99
N TYR A 281 -25.95 0.43 -16.14
CA TYR A 281 -27.18 -0.36 -16.25
C TYR A 281 -28.44 0.52 -16.13
N ASP A 282 -28.51 1.41 -15.14
CA ASP A 282 -29.68 2.30 -14.95
C ASP A 282 -29.89 3.23 -16.16
N GLU A 283 -28.81 3.77 -16.72
CA GLU A 283 -28.82 4.61 -17.92
C GLU A 283 -29.29 3.82 -19.15
N LEU A 284 -28.86 2.55 -19.28
CA LEU A 284 -29.32 1.64 -20.33
C LEU A 284 -30.82 1.35 -20.21
N VAL A 285 -31.31 1.06 -19.00
CA VAL A 285 -32.74 0.84 -18.74
C VAL A 285 -33.55 2.06 -19.19
N ALA A 286 -33.17 3.25 -18.73
CA ALA A 286 -33.86 4.50 -19.08
C ALA A 286 -33.84 4.76 -20.60
N ARG A 287 -32.70 4.52 -21.27
CA ARG A 287 -32.58 4.64 -22.74
C ARG A 287 -33.53 3.70 -23.46
N ARG A 288 -33.60 2.44 -23.04
CA ARG A 288 -34.47 1.43 -23.66
C ARG A 288 -35.95 1.72 -23.43
N GLU A 289 -36.33 2.20 -22.25
CA GLU A 289 -37.69 2.66 -21.96
C GLU A 289 -38.09 3.84 -22.84
N ALA A 290 -37.22 4.85 -22.96
CA ALA A 290 -37.46 6.02 -23.82
C ALA A 290 -37.59 5.66 -25.31
N ALA A 291 -36.88 4.62 -25.76
CA ALA A 291 -36.97 4.09 -27.12
C ALA A 291 -38.14 3.11 -27.34
N GLY A 292 -39.04 2.95 -26.36
CA GLY A 292 -40.21 2.06 -26.46
C GLY A 292 -39.87 0.57 -26.48
N ARG A 293 -38.68 0.19 -25.99
CA ARG A 293 -38.14 -1.19 -26.02
C ARG A 293 -37.65 -1.65 -24.64
N PRO A 294 -38.51 -1.59 -23.60
CA PRO A 294 -38.10 -1.89 -22.22
C PRO A 294 -37.47 -3.29 -22.11
N LEU A 295 -36.60 -3.47 -21.11
CA LEU A 295 -36.07 -4.80 -20.80
C LEU A 295 -37.22 -5.74 -20.41
N PRO A 296 -37.10 -7.06 -20.70
CA PRO A 296 -38.15 -8.03 -20.38
C PRO A 296 -38.16 -8.44 -18.90
N TRP A 297 -37.39 -7.75 -18.06
CA TRP A 297 -37.34 -7.90 -16.61
C TRP A 297 -37.22 -6.53 -15.94
N LYS A 298 -37.45 -6.49 -14.62
CA LYS A 298 -37.15 -5.32 -13.79
C LYS A 298 -36.32 -5.76 -12.58
N VAL A 299 -35.43 -4.93 -12.12
CA VAL A 299 -34.77 -5.11 -10.81
C VAL A 299 -35.26 -4.02 -9.86
N PRO A 300 -35.12 -4.19 -8.53
CA PRO A 300 -35.45 -3.12 -7.60
C PRO A 300 -34.74 -1.81 -7.97
N GLY A 301 -35.42 -0.69 -7.77
CA GLY A 301 -34.87 0.63 -8.07
C GLY A 301 -33.63 0.95 -7.22
N ARG A 302 -32.89 1.99 -7.60
CA ARG A 302 -31.65 2.42 -6.92
C ARG A 302 -31.78 2.51 -5.39
N GLU A 303 -32.90 3.01 -4.87
CA GLU A 303 -33.09 3.18 -3.42
C GLU A 303 -33.37 1.86 -2.67
N ALA A 304 -33.91 0.86 -3.38
CA ALA A 304 -34.23 -0.46 -2.86
C ALA A 304 -33.06 -1.46 -3.00
N ARG A 305 -32.08 -1.18 -3.87
CA ARG A 305 -30.83 -1.94 -3.99
C ARG A 305 -29.86 -1.58 -2.88
N ARG A 306 -30.12 -2.13 -1.69
CA ARG A 306 -29.20 -2.05 -0.55
C ARG A 306 -28.49 -3.39 -0.43
N PHE A 307 -27.16 -3.37 -0.38
CA PHE A 307 -26.35 -4.57 -0.24
C PHE A 307 -25.66 -4.58 1.11
N GLY A 308 -25.43 -5.78 1.63
CA GLY A 308 -24.60 -5.97 2.80
C GLY A 308 -23.17 -5.51 2.58
N SER A 309 -22.44 -5.34 3.66
CA SER A 309 -21.05 -4.87 3.65
C SER A 309 -20.05 -5.94 4.10
N ARG A 310 -20.52 -7.15 4.41
CA ARG A 310 -19.69 -8.24 4.92
C ARG A 310 -18.87 -8.83 3.77
N LEU A 311 -17.57 -9.01 4.00
CA LEU A 311 -16.72 -9.77 3.09
C LEU A 311 -17.04 -11.28 3.21
N PRO A 312 -16.92 -12.04 2.12
CA PRO A 312 -17.07 -13.49 2.18
C PRO A 312 -15.96 -14.09 3.06
N ASN A 313 -16.32 -15.03 3.92
CA ASN A 313 -15.40 -15.85 4.70
C ASN A 313 -15.33 -17.24 4.07
N SER A 314 -14.46 -17.39 3.08
CA SER A 314 -14.24 -18.63 2.34
C SER A 314 -12.83 -19.15 2.60
N GLU A 315 -12.69 -20.46 2.72
CA GLU A 315 -11.38 -21.12 2.76
C GLU A 315 -10.73 -21.19 1.38
N TYR A 316 -11.49 -20.86 0.33
CA TYR A 316 -11.13 -20.97 -1.07
C TYR A 316 -11.08 -19.60 -1.75
N CYS A 317 -10.20 -19.50 -2.73
CA CYS A 317 -10.16 -18.45 -3.73
C CYS A 317 -10.39 -19.05 -5.12
N TYR A 318 -10.96 -18.24 -6.01
CA TYR A 318 -11.19 -18.63 -7.40
C TYR A 318 -10.55 -17.59 -8.30
N GLU A 319 -9.68 -18.03 -9.17
CA GLU A 319 -9.23 -17.29 -10.34
C GLU A 319 -9.89 -17.92 -11.57
N PRO A 320 -10.13 -17.19 -12.67
CA PRO A 320 -10.81 -17.74 -13.84
C PRO A 320 -10.33 -19.15 -14.23
N GLY A 321 -11.17 -20.16 -13.99
CA GLY A 321 -10.87 -21.57 -14.26
C GLY A 321 -10.09 -22.32 -13.17
N HIS A 322 -9.54 -21.65 -12.16
CA HIS A 322 -8.66 -22.20 -11.13
C HIS A 322 -9.22 -22.01 -9.72
N LEU A 323 -9.60 -23.13 -9.09
CA LEU A 323 -10.01 -23.13 -7.68
C LEU A 323 -8.84 -23.53 -6.80
N THR A 324 -8.53 -22.69 -5.81
CA THR A 324 -7.43 -22.91 -4.88
C THR A 324 -7.85 -22.65 -3.43
N LEU A 325 -7.13 -23.23 -2.47
CA LEU A 325 -7.25 -22.85 -1.06
C LEU A 325 -6.58 -21.50 -0.83
N THR A 326 -7.15 -20.69 0.05
CA THR A 326 -6.46 -19.51 0.56
C THR A 326 -5.22 -19.92 1.37
N PHE A 327 -4.18 -19.08 1.37
CA PHE A 327 -2.99 -19.31 2.20
C PHE A 327 -3.33 -19.52 3.68
N ALA A 328 -4.28 -18.75 4.21
CA ALA A 328 -4.73 -18.87 5.59
C ALA A 328 -5.43 -20.21 5.88
N ALA A 329 -6.24 -20.73 4.96
CA ALA A 329 -6.83 -22.06 5.10
C ALA A 329 -5.74 -23.14 5.01
N TRP A 330 -4.91 -23.10 3.97
CA TRP A 330 -3.82 -24.06 3.78
C TRP A 330 -2.88 -24.10 5.00
N LYS A 331 -2.49 -22.94 5.54
CA LYS A 331 -1.63 -22.82 6.72
C LYS A 331 -2.28 -23.48 7.94
N ARG A 332 -3.55 -23.13 8.25
CA ARG A 332 -4.29 -23.72 9.38
C ARG A 332 -4.39 -25.23 9.28
N HIS A 333 -4.67 -25.75 8.10
CA HIS A 333 -4.75 -27.19 7.89
C HIS A 333 -3.38 -27.86 8.02
N ARG A 334 -2.33 -27.26 7.45
CA ARG A 334 -0.96 -27.75 7.55
C ARG A 334 -0.48 -27.82 9.01
N GLU A 335 -0.81 -26.82 9.81
CA GLU A 335 -0.48 -26.79 11.24
C GLU A 335 -1.23 -27.84 12.05
N ARG A 336 -2.49 -28.14 11.68
CA ARG A 336 -3.33 -29.13 12.37
C ARG A 336 -3.00 -30.58 12.02
N SER A 337 -2.74 -30.85 10.74
CA SER A 337 -2.68 -32.22 10.22
C SER A 337 -1.30 -32.61 9.68
N GLY A 338 -0.33 -31.68 9.65
CA GLY A 338 0.92 -31.85 8.92
C GLY A 338 0.71 -31.91 7.40
N CYS A 339 1.80 -32.03 6.63
CA CYS A 339 1.73 -32.32 5.21
C CYS A 339 1.56 -33.83 4.99
N CYS A 340 0.41 -34.44 5.29
CA CYS A 340 0.09 -35.81 4.84
C CYS A 340 -1.40 -36.22 4.95
N LYS A 341 -1.87 -36.85 3.86
CA LYS A 341 -2.99 -37.79 3.66
C LYS A 341 -4.46 -37.34 3.73
N ASP A 342 -4.88 -36.45 4.63
CA ASP A 342 -6.33 -36.22 4.85
C ASP A 342 -6.86 -34.84 4.38
N PHE A 343 -6.14 -34.17 3.49
CA PHE A 343 -6.64 -33.01 2.74
C PHE A 343 -7.57 -33.51 1.62
N PRO A 344 -8.72 -32.87 1.26
CA PRO A 344 -9.79 -33.52 0.50
C PRO A 344 -9.24 -34.21 -0.76
N HIS A 345 -9.15 -35.54 -0.67
CA HIS A 345 -8.70 -36.47 -1.72
C HIS A 345 -7.27 -36.33 -2.26
N CYS A 346 -6.26 -36.22 -1.39
CA CYS A 346 -4.86 -36.16 -1.84
C CYS A 346 -4.12 -37.50 -2.04
N CYS A 347 -4.77 -38.67 -1.94
CA CYS A 347 -4.22 -39.94 -2.41
C CYS A 347 -5.34 -40.88 -2.93
N LYS A 348 -5.48 -41.01 -4.25
CA LYS A 348 -5.89 -42.27 -4.87
C LYS A 348 -4.84 -42.65 -5.90
N GLY A 349 -4.13 -43.76 -5.62
CA GLY A 349 -3.22 -44.43 -6.56
C GLY A 349 -1.81 -43.89 -6.53
#